data_AF-A0AAE2RFI3-F1
#
_entry.id   AF-A0AAE2RFI3-F1
#
_cell.length_a   1.000
_cell.length_b   1.000
_cell.length_c   1.000
_cell.angle_alpha   90.00
_cell.angle_beta   90.00
_cell.angle_gamma   90.00
#
_symmetry.space_group_name_H-M   'P 1'
#
loop_
_entity.id
_entity.type
_entity.pdbx_description
1 polymer ?
#
loop_
_entity_poly.entity_id
_entity_poly.type
_entity_poly.pdbx_seq_one_letter_code
_entity_poly.pdbx_strand_id
1 'polypeptide(L)' 'MPLAQPSHDRKPNVSAAVMADCAELAYIPAGVDRDDEYRLWGQDRKALADCRALNAAKAATINSLQGN' A
#
# COMPACT_ATOMS: atom_id res chain seq x y z
N MET A 1 -17.89 7.94 36.98
CA MET A 1 -18.00 7.52 35.57
C MET A 1 -16.90 6.49 35.33
N PRO A 2 -17.19 5.23 34.94
CA PRO A 2 -16.12 4.27 34.72
C PRO A 2 -15.40 4.61 33.40
N LEU A 3 -14.08 4.79 33.49
CA LEU A 3 -13.17 4.93 32.34
C LEU A 3 -13.19 3.63 31.54
N ALA A 4 -13.59 3.71 30.28
CA ALA A 4 -13.59 2.58 29.37
C ALA A 4 -12.16 1.99 29.28
N GLN A 5 -12.02 0.72 29.65
CA GLN A 5 -10.75 -0.01 29.50
C GLN A 5 -10.41 -0.14 28.00
N PRO A 6 -9.16 0.14 27.58
CA PRO A 6 -8.76 -0.07 26.21
C PRO A 6 -8.81 -1.57 25.92
N SER A 7 -9.76 -2.01 25.10
CA SER A 7 -9.86 -3.43 24.75
C SER A 7 -8.59 -3.85 24.01
N HIS A 8 -7.92 -4.88 24.54
CA HIS A 8 -6.80 -5.57 23.88
C HIS A 8 -7.22 -6.29 22.58
N ASP A 9 -8.50 -6.20 22.21
CA ASP A 9 -9.11 -6.83 21.03
C ASP A 9 -9.26 -5.93 19.81
N ARG A 10 -8.63 -4.74 19.79
CA ARG A 10 -8.34 -4.09 18.50
C ARG A 10 -7.17 -4.80 17.85
N LYS A 11 -7.36 -6.02 17.36
CA LYS A 11 -6.63 -6.42 16.15
C LYS A 11 -7.12 -5.45 15.08
N PRO A 12 -6.28 -4.52 14.58
CA PRO A 12 -6.70 -3.74 13.44
C PRO A 12 -7.04 -4.77 12.36
N ASN A 13 -8.31 -4.82 11.94
CA ASN A 13 -8.63 -5.55 10.74
C ASN A 13 -7.94 -4.75 9.63
N VAL A 14 -6.71 -5.14 9.34
CA VAL A 14 -6.00 -4.64 8.17
C VAL A 14 -6.45 -5.60 7.10
N SER A 15 -7.27 -5.11 6.16
CA SER A 15 -7.76 -5.97 5.09
C SER A 15 -6.57 -6.59 4.35
N ALA A 16 -6.71 -7.83 3.89
CA ALA A 16 -5.63 -8.50 3.16
C ALA A 16 -5.17 -7.69 1.93
N ALA A 17 -6.06 -6.91 1.32
CA ALA A 17 -5.74 -5.96 0.25
C ALA A 17 -4.78 -4.84 0.68
N VAL A 18 -4.81 -4.45 1.95
CA VAL A 18 -3.87 -3.47 2.55
C VAL A 18 -2.54 -4.15 2.90
N MET A 19 -2.51 -5.47 3.13
CA MET A 19 -1.28 -6.23 3.34
C MET A 19 -0.71 -6.86 2.06
N ALA A 20 -1.42 -6.73 0.93
CA ALA A 20 -1.01 -7.32 -0.33
C ALA A 20 0.31 -6.69 -0.80
N ASP A 21 1.17 -7.53 -1.40
CA ASP A 21 2.34 -7.05 -2.10
C ASP A 21 1.93 -6.06 -3.20
N CYS A 22 2.78 -5.07 -3.45
CA CYS A 22 2.53 -4.13 -4.53
C CYS A 22 2.41 -4.90 -5.85
N ALA A 23 1.36 -4.60 -6.62
CA ALA A 23 1.16 -5.22 -7.92
C ALA A 23 2.42 -5.08 -8.78
N GLU A 24 2.73 -6.13 -9.55
CA GLU A 24 3.79 -6.08 -10.56
C GLU A 24 3.42 -5.05 -11.64
N LEU A 25 4.45 -4.52 -12.32
CA LEU A 25 4.24 -3.56 -13.39
C LEU A 25 3.33 -4.17 -14.48
N ALA A 26 2.31 -3.42 -14.89
CA ALA A 26 1.36 -3.87 -15.89
C ALA A 26 2.05 -4.04 -17.26
N TYR A 27 1.79 -5.16 -17.93
CA TYR A 27 2.16 -5.35 -19.32
C TYR A 27 1.35 -4.40 -20.21
N ILE A 28 2.03 -3.60 -21.03
CA ILE A 28 1.37 -2.74 -22.02
C ILE A 28 1.32 -3.49 -23.36
N PRO A 29 0.13 -3.73 -23.94
CA PRO A 29 0.00 -4.43 -25.23
C PRO A 29 0.70 -3.69 -26.36
N ALA A 30 1.32 -4.44 -27.29
CA ALA A 30 1.83 -3.85 -28.52
C ALA A 30 0.70 -3.23 -29.36
N GLY A 31 0.90 -2.01 -29.86
CA GLY A 31 -0.06 -1.34 -30.76
C GLY A 31 -0.97 -0.31 -30.10
N VAL A 32 -0.78 0.00 -28.80
CA VAL A 32 -1.31 1.24 -28.23
C VAL A 32 -0.63 2.45 -28.89
N ASP A 33 -1.36 3.56 -28.99
CA ASP A 33 -0.75 4.83 -29.38
C ASP A 33 0.38 5.18 -28.40
N ARG A 34 1.44 5.78 -28.92
CA ARG A 34 2.68 6.01 -28.17
C ARG A 34 2.47 6.94 -26.98
N ASP A 35 1.56 7.91 -27.09
CA ASP A 35 1.26 8.83 -25.98
C ASP A 35 0.42 8.14 -24.90
N ASP A 36 -0.50 7.25 -25.30
CA ASP A 36 -1.23 6.39 -24.37
C ASP A 36 -0.31 5.38 -23.69
N GLU A 37 0.67 4.82 -24.39
CA GLU A 37 1.71 3.95 -23.82
C GLU A 37 2.49 4.67 -22.72
N TYR A 38 2.99 5.88 -23.00
CA TYR A 38 3.72 6.68 -22.01
C TYR A 38 2.85 7.04 -20.81
N ARG A 39 1.58 7.38 -21.03
CA ARG A 39 0.64 7.69 -19.95
C ARG A 39 0.38 6.47 -19.07
N LEU A 40 0.11 5.31 -19.66
CA LEU A 40 -0.13 4.05 -18.94
C LEU A 40 1.11 3.65 -18.13
N TRP A 41 2.30 3.79 -18.73
CA TRP A 41 3.56 3.49 -18.04
C TRP A 41 3.84 4.44 -16.87
N GLY A 42 3.53 5.72 -17.04
CA GLY A 42 3.64 6.72 -15.96
C GLY A 42 2.68 6.42 -14.81
N GLN A 43 1.43 6.07 -15.11
CA GLN A 43 0.40 5.72 -14.11
C GLN A 43 0.77 4.47 -13.34
N ASP A 44 1.18 3.41 -14.03
CA ASP A 44 1.56 2.13 -13.43
C ASP A 44 2.77 2.28 -12.49
N ARG A 45 3.81 2.99 -12.94
CA ARG A 45 4.98 3.27 -12.11
C ARG A 45 4.68 4.15 -10.91
N LYS A 46 3.79 5.13 -11.07
CA LYS A 46 3.32 5.96 -9.97
C LYS A 46 2.58 5.11 -8.94
N ALA A 47 1.68 4.23 -9.37
CA ALA A 47 0.95 3.33 -8.48
C ALA A 47 1.89 2.39 -7.70
N LEU A 48 2.92 1.84 -8.37
CA LEU A 48 3.94 1.03 -7.72
C LEU A 48 4.74 1.81 -6.66
N ALA A 49 5.17 3.03 -6.99
CA ALA A 49 5.90 3.90 -6.06
C ALA A 49 5.05 4.27 -4.84
N ASP A 50 3.79 4.66 -5.07
CA ASP A 50 2.85 5.03 -4.00
C ASP A 50 2.56 3.83 -3.08
N CYS A 51 2.43 2.61 -3.64
CA CYS A 51 2.28 1.40 -2.84
C CYS A 51 3.51 1.10 -1.97
N ARG A 52 4.73 1.20 -2.53
CA ARG A 52 5.97 0.96 -1.77
C ARG A 52 6.13 1.96 -0.63
N ALA A 53 5.80 3.23 -0.88
CA ALA A 53 5.82 4.26 0.15
C ALA A 53 4.83 3.96 1.28
N LEU A 54 3.61 3.51 0.95
CA LEU A 54 2.61 3.09 1.93
C LEU A 54 3.10 1.90 2.78
N ASN A 55 3.72 0.91 2.15
CA ASN A 55 4.25 -0.26 2.87
C ASN A 55 5.42 0.12 3.78
N ALA A 56 6.32 1.01 3.35
CA ALA A 56 7.37 1.56 4.21
C ALA A 56 6.80 2.32 5.43
N ALA A 57 5.76 3.12 5.23
CA ALA A 57 5.08 3.84 6.32
C ALA A 57 4.41 2.89 7.32
N LYS A 58 3.79 1.80 6.84
CA LYS A 58 3.24 0.74 7.70
C LYS A 58 4.32 0.05 8.51
N ALA A 59 5.43 -0.33 7.88
CA ALA A 59 6.56 -0.95 8.57
C ALA A 59 7.13 -0.02 9.67
N ALA A 60 7.32 1.26 9.37
CA ALA A 60 7.76 2.25 10.35
C ALA A 60 6.78 2.38 11.53
N THR A 61 5.48 2.36 11.26
CA THR A 61 4.44 2.40 12.29
C THR A 61 4.49 1.15 13.18
N ILE A 62 4.58 -0.05 12.59
CA ILE A 62 4.70 -1.30 13.33
C ILE A 62 5.95 -1.29 14.22
N ASN A 63 7.10 -0.89 13.68
CA ASN A 63 8.35 -0.80 14.44
C ASN A 63 8.24 0.20 15.61
N SER A 64 7.55 1.32 15.41
CA SER A 64 7.32 2.32 16.47
C SER A 64 6.45 1.77 17.61
N LEU A 65 5.50 0.88 17.29
CA LEU A 65 4.59 0.27 18.27
C LEU A 65 5.23 -0.91 19.01
N GLN A 66 6.16 -1.60 18.36
CA GLN A 66 6.86 -2.74 18.96
C GLN A 66 7.89 -2.32 20.03
N GLY A 67 8.25 -1.03 20.08
CA GLY A 67 9.21 -0.49 21.04
C GLY A 67 10.59 -1.10 20.82
N ASN A 68 11.47 -0.35 20.16
CA ASN A 68 12.90 -0.65 20.26
C ASN A 68 13.37 -0.52 21.71
#